data_AF-A0A2B3YDU0-F1
#
_entry.id   AF-A0A2B3YDU0-F1
#
_cell.length_a   1.000
_cell.length_b   1.000
_cell.length_c   1.000
_cell.angle_alpha   90.00
_cell.angle_beta   90.00
_cell.angle_gamma   90.00
#
_symmetry.space_group_name_H-M   'P 1'
#
loop_
_entity.id
_entity.type
_entity.pdbx_description
1 polymer ?
#
loop_
_entity_poly.entity_id
_entity_poly.type
_entity_poly.pdbx_seq_one_letter_code
_entity_poly.pdbx_strand_id
1 'polypeptide(L)'
;MSEQCPINVPCQVVGQTQTPLSDEAAAPILTPGAPIVKIPVVLAERTIQIVVESDVPLAPAASEIKRVLKNVFLTQCKLVPVAFTPVPGTNYRRVTRAKLFVQGYIRKNIEYAGSGCNSVLFDRIANVPFSGFADLTETDFLSLAIVAASSDTTSHFINPNNGDLPRLDKYFFENTVFYNEQPYCELVSAQFFELDFSPCPTELNESFETLREKIVLDLTVKVLQVQQVRV
;
A
#
# COMPACT_ATOMS: atom_id res chain seq x y z
N MET A 1 60.70 14.70 24.05
CA MET A 1 59.68 13.69 24.37
C MET A 1 58.38 14.20 23.78
N SER A 2 57.91 13.62 22.68
CA SER A 2 56.68 14.04 22.00
C SER A 2 55.49 13.35 22.67
N GLU A 3 54.66 14.12 23.35
CA GLU A 3 53.41 13.65 23.93
C GLU A 3 52.43 13.25 22.82
N GLN A 4 52.14 11.96 22.72
CA GLN A 4 51.08 11.45 21.85
C GLN A 4 49.77 11.49 22.64
N CYS A 5 48.91 12.46 22.33
CA CYS A 5 47.54 12.46 22.81
C CYS A 5 46.77 11.31 22.13
N PRO A 6 46.20 10.35 22.89
CA PRO A 6 45.43 9.27 22.28
C PRO A 6 44.13 9.83 21.68
N ILE A 7 43.86 9.49 20.43
CA ILE A 7 42.60 9.82 19.76
C ILE A 7 41.53 8.90 20.35
N ASN A 8 40.70 9.44 21.24
CA ASN A 8 39.51 8.75 21.73
C ASN A 8 38.40 8.86 20.68
N VAL A 9 38.06 7.75 20.03
CA VAL A 9 36.93 7.67 19.11
C VAL A 9 35.74 7.05 19.87
N PRO A 10 34.78 7.86 20.33
CA PRO A 10 33.60 7.34 21.03
C PRO A 10 32.75 6.47 20.08
N CYS A 11 32.16 5.41 20.65
CA CYS A 11 31.19 4.54 19.96
C CYS A 11 31.72 3.81 18.71
N GLN A 12 32.98 3.34 18.72
CA GLN A 12 33.46 2.48 17.63
C GLN A 12 32.65 1.18 17.55
N VAL A 13 32.06 0.93 16.38
CA VAL A 13 31.43 -0.34 16.04
C VAL A 13 32.39 -1.17 15.20
N VAL A 14 32.35 -2.49 15.37
CA VAL A 14 33.17 -3.40 14.55
C VAL A 14 32.57 -3.47 13.15
N GLY A 15 33.25 -2.88 12.17
CA GLY A 15 32.92 -3.04 10.77
C GLY A 15 33.36 -4.43 10.28
N GLN A 16 32.45 -5.18 9.64
CA GLN A 16 32.82 -6.39 8.92
C GLN A 16 33.19 -6.02 7.49
N THR A 17 34.46 -6.20 7.13
CA THR A 17 34.92 -5.98 5.76
C THR A 17 34.37 -7.10 4.88
N GLN A 18 33.58 -6.74 3.87
CA GLN A 18 33.14 -7.67 2.84
C GLN A 18 34.22 -7.73 1.76
N THR A 19 34.73 -8.93 1.47
CA THR A 19 35.71 -9.11 0.40
C THR A 19 34.94 -9.31 -0.91
N PRO A 20 35.22 -8.52 -1.97
CA PRO A 20 34.57 -8.73 -3.26
C PRO A 20 34.93 -10.11 -3.81
N LEU A 21 33.92 -10.86 -4.25
CA LEU A 21 34.12 -12.10 -4.99
C LEU A 21 34.34 -11.78 -6.47
N SER A 22 35.04 -12.65 -7.20
CA SER A 22 35.16 -12.54 -8.64
C SER A 22 33.79 -12.77 -9.30
N ASP A 23 33.40 -11.87 -10.19
CA ASP A 23 32.20 -11.95 -11.01
C ASP A 23 32.58 -12.19 -12.47
N GLU A 24 31.88 -13.10 -13.15
CA GLU A 24 32.04 -13.37 -14.58
C GLU A 24 30.64 -13.46 -15.21
N ALA A 25 30.44 -12.71 -16.31
CA ALA A 25 29.16 -12.66 -17.00
C ALA A 25 28.83 -14.02 -17.64
N ALA A 26 27.79 -14.68 -17.14
CA ALA A 26 27.25 -15.88 -17.77
C ALA A 26 26.35 -15.49 -18.95
N ALA A 27 26.56 -16.11 -20.12
CA ALA A 27 25.66 -15.94 -21.26
C ALA A 27 24.32 -16.62 -20.98
N PRO A 28 23.17 -15.90 -21.01
CA PRO A 28 21.88 -16.49 -20.75
C PRO A 28 21.49 -17.46 -21.88
N ILE A 29 20.98 -18.64 -21.51
CA ILE A 29 20.41 -19.59 -22.48
C ILE A 29 19.00 -19.10 -22.83
N LEU A 30 18.80 -18.70 -24.08
CA LEU A 30 17.51 -18.22 -24.57
C LEU A 30 16.61 -19.38 -24.99
N THR A 31 15.33 -19.29 -24.66
CA THR A 31 14.32 -20.21 -25.18
C THR A 31 14.13 -19.97 -26.67
N PRO A 32 14.28 -20.99 -27.55
CA PRO A 32 14.04 -20.82 -28.98
C PRO A 32 12.58 -20.48 -29.31
N GLY A 33 12.35 -19.65 -30.33
CA GLY A 33 11.01 -19.33 -30.84
C GLY A 33 10.32 -18.16 -30.11
N ALA A 34 8.98 -18.15 -30.12
CA ALA A 34 8.14 -17.14 -29.47
C ALA A 34 7.54 -17.71 -28.17
N PRO A 35 8.22 -17.56 -27.03
CA PRO A 35 7.78 -18.16 -25.78
C PRO A 35 6.47 -17.51 -25.29
N ILE A 36 5.70 -18.30 -24.55
CA ILE A 36 4.59 -17.81 -23.75
C ILE A 36 5.11 -17.64 -22.33
N VAL A 37 5.01 -16.43 -21.79
CA VAL A 37 5.55 -16.07 -20.48
C VAL A 37 4.45 -15.51 -19.58
N LYS A 38 4.67 -15.57 -18.27
CA LYS A 38 3.89 -14.81 -17.29
C LYS A 38 4.70 -13.61 -16.83
N ILE A 39 4.16 -12.40 -16.99
CA ILE A 39 4.82 -11.15 -16.58
C ILE A 39 3.88 -10.26 -15.77
N PRO A 40 4.39 -9.47 -14.82
CA PRO A 40 3.62 -8.39 -14.21
C PRO A 40 3.21 -7.35 -15.26
N VAL A 41 1.92 -7.17 -15.45
CA VAL A 41 1.33 -6.11 -16.29
C VAL A 41 0.85 -5.00 -15.37
N VAL A 42 1.25 -3.77 -15.64
CA VAL A 42 0.77 -2.59 -14.92
C VAL A 42 -0.65 -2.29 -15.38
N LEU A 43 -1.61 -2.46 -14.47
CA LEU A 43 -3.02 -2.20 -14.73
C LEU A 43 -3.33 -0.71 -14.62
N ALA A 44 -2.81 -0.05 -13.58
CA ALA A 44 -2.99 1.38 -13.34
C ALA A 44 -1.85 1.93 -12.48
N GLU A 45 -1.53 3.20 -12.66
CA GLU A 45 -0.67 3.97 -11.77
C GLU A 45 -1.45 5.20 -11.31
N ARG A 46 -1.61 5.36 -9.99
CA ARG A 46 -2.56 6.31 -9.40
C ARG A 46 -1.94 7.04 -8.23
N THR A 47 -2.05 8.36 -8.24
CA THR A 47 -1.81 9.20 -7.06
C THR A 47 -3.14 9.41 -6.34
N ILE A 48 -3.23 8.93 -5.11
CA ILE A 48 -4.41 8.99 -4.25
C ILE A 48 -4.13 10.02 -3.16
N GLN A 49 -4.97 11.05 -3.09
CA GLN A 49 -4.88 12.05 -2.03
C GLN A 49 -5.63 11.57 -0.79
N ILE A 50 -4.94 11.54 0.33
CA ILE A 50 -5.42 11.05 1.62
C ILE A 50 -5.30 12.20 2.61
N VAL A 51 -6.41 12.62 3.20
CA VAL A 51 -6.44 13.71 4.19
C VAL A 51 -6.70 13.11 5.57
N VAL A 52 -5.80 13.38 6.52
CA VAL A 52 -5.86 12.86 7.88
C VAL A 52 -5.64 13.99 8.87
N GLU A 53 -6.39 13.96 9.97
CA GLU A 53 -6.15 14.80 11.14
C GLU A 53 -5.85 13.90 12.34
N SER A 54 -4.82 14.24 13.10
CA SER A 54 -4.39 13.44 14.26
C SER A 54 -3.85 14.29 15.40
N ASP A 55 -4.09 13.80 16.61
CA ASP A 55 -3.45 14.30 17.83
C ASP A 55 -2.34 13.37 18.26
N VAL A 56 -1.11 13.88 18.29
CA VAL A 56 0.04 13.16 18.84
C VAL A 56 0.29 13.67 20.26
N PRO A 57 0.14 12.82 21.30
CA PRO A 57 0.50 13.22 22.64
C PRO A 57 2.02 13.43 22.73
N LEU A 58 2.48 14.26 23.65
CA LEU A 58 3.89 14.56 23.92
C LEU A 58 4.05 14.49 25.45
N ALA A 59 4.81 13.50 25.90
CA ALA A 59 5.00 13.22 27.31
C ALA A 59 6.49 12.87 27.52
N PRO A 60 7.28 13.79 28.12
CA PRO A 60 6.88 15.08 28.69
C PRO A 60 6.42 16.11 27.64
N ALA A 61 5.81 17.21 28.08
CA ALA A 61 5.35 18.29 27.20
C ALA A 61 6.50 18.89 26.38
N ALA A 62 6.23 19.27 25.12
CA ALA A 62 7.21 19.91 24.25
C ALA A 62 7.14 21.43 24.36
N SER A 63 8.29 22.10 24.39
CA SER A 63 8.38 23.55 24.15
C SER A 63 8.56 23.86 22.66
N GLU A 64 9.23 22.96 21.93
CA GLU A 64 9.55 23.15 20.51
C GLU A 64 9.73 21.79 19.81
N ILE A 65 9.19 21.66 18.59
CA ILE A 65 9.45 20.52 17.71
C ILE A 65 10.71 20.80 16.90
N LYS A 66 11.69 19.90 16.95
CA LYS A 66 12.98 20.07 16.26
C LYS A 66 13.00 19.41 14.90
N ARG A 67 12.52 18.18 14.82
CA ARG A 67 12.50 17.41 13.58
C ARG A 67 11.36 16.42 13.57
N VAL A 68 10.76 16.22 12.41
CA VAL A 68 9.81 15.13 12.20
C VAL A 68 10.18 14.37 10.93
N LEU A 69 10.59 13.11 11.08
CA LEU A 69 10.74 12.17 9.96
C LEU A 69 9.46 11.39 9.74
N LYS A 70 9.11 11.14 8.48
CA LYS A 70 7.84 10.52 8.09
C LYS A 70 8.06 9.46 7.02
N ASN A 71 7.39 8.32 7.18
CA ASN A 71 7.35 7.24 6.20
C ASN A 71 5.93 6.67 6.14
N VAL A 72 5.50 6.19 4.98
CA VAL A 72 4.20 5.51 4.82
C VAL A 72 4.42 4.00 4.77
N PHE A 73 3.53 3.28 5.45
CA PHE A 73 3.45 1.82 5.42
C PHE A 73 2.05 1.41 4.99
N LEU A 74 1.96 0.61 3.92
CA LEU A 74 0.70 0.03 3.48
C LEU A 74 0.46 -1.30 4.18
N THR A 75 -0.71 -1.44 4.77
CA THR A 75 -1.20 -2.71 5.34
C THR A 75 -2.24 -3.37 4.43
N GLN A 76 -2.87 -2.60 3.54
CA GLN A 76 -3.74 -3.10 2.50
C GLN A 76 -3.62 -2.25 1.23
N CYS A 77 -3.55 -2.92 0.09
CA CYS A 77 -3.87 -2.33 -1.20
C CYS A 77 -4.51 -3.41 -2.08
N LYS A 78 -5.81 -3.29 -2.34
CA LYS A 78 -6.61 -4.33 -3.01
C LYS A 78 -7.52 -3.73 -4.06
N LEU A 79 -7.47 -4.29 -5.26
CA LEU A 79 -8.40 -3.98 -6.34
C LEU A 79 -9.63 -4.88 -6.23
N VAL A 80 -10.82 -4.27 -6.14
CA VAL A 80 -12.11 -4.96 -6.13
C VAL A 80 -12.87 -4.62 -7.40
N PRO A 81 -12.93 -5.54 -8.38
CA PRO A 81 -13.69 -5.35 -9.61
C PRO A 81 -15.19 -5.18 -9.36
N VAL A 82 -15.83 -4.24 -10.07
CA VAL A 82 -17.27 -3.96 -9.95
C VAL A 82 -18.00 -3.93 -11.29
N ALA A 83 -17.29 -3.81 -12.42
CA ALA A 83 -17.85 -3.95 -13.76
C ALA A 83 -16.88 -4.70 -14.67
N PHE A 84 -17.44 -5.41 -15.64
CA PHE A 84 -16.69 -6.32 -16.49
C PHE A 84 -17.22 -6.35 -17.92
N THR A 85 -16.34 -6.67 -18.86
CA THR A 85 -16.66 -7.01 -20.25
C THR A 85 -16.17 -8.43 -20.54
N PRO A 86 -17.01 -9.33 -21.10
CA PRO A 86 -16.60 -10.69 -21.40
C PRO A 86 -15.49 -10.73 -22.47
N VAL A 87 -14.61 -11.73 -22.40
CA VAL A 87 -13.66 -12.04 -23.47
C VAL A 87 -14.29 -13.11 -24.36
N PRO A 88 -14.65 -12.79 -25.62
CA PRO A 88 -15.39 -13.71 -26.49
C PRO A 88 -14.71 -15.07 -26.63
N GLY A 89 -15.49 -16.14 -26.52
CA GLY A 89 -15.00 -17.52 -26.67
C GLY A 89 -14.23 -18.07 -25.47
N THR A 90 -14.23 -17.38 -24.32
CA THR A 90 -13.53 -17.82 -23.10
C THR A 90 -14.36 -17.59 -21.85
N ASN A 91 -13.95 -18.20 -20.73
CA ASN A 91 -14.53 -17.92 -19.41
C ASN A 91 -13.91 -16.70 -18.71
N TYR A 92 -13.09 -15.91 -19.41
CA TYR A 92 -12.44 -14.72 -18.87
C TYR A 92 -13.26 -13.46 -19.10
N ARG A 93 -13.08 -12.49 -18.19
CA ARG A 93 -13.68 -11.16 -18.25
C ARG A 93 -12.59 -10.11 -18.00
N ARG A 94 -12.71 -8.97 -18.70
CA ARG A 94 -11.87 -7.79 -18.48
C ARG A 94 -12.57 -6.86 -17.50
N VAL A 95 -11.85 -6.39 -16.49
CA VAL A 95 -12.35 -5.47 -15.49
C VAL A 95 -12.37 -4.06 -16.07
N THR A 96 -13.56 -3.46 -16.22
CA THR A 96 -13.73 -2.10 -16.78
C THR A 96 -13.97 -1.04 -15.70
N ARG A 97 -14.36 -1.47 -14.49
CA ARG A 97 -14.45 -0.60 -13.32
C ARG A 97 -14.08 -1.38 -12.06
N ALA A 98 -13.37 -0.75 -11.15
CA ALA A 98 -12.98 -1.33 -9.87
C ALA A 98 -12.88 -0.29 -8.76
N LYS A 99 -12.90 -0.74 -7.52
CA LYS A 99 -12.55 0.05 -6.34
C LYS A 99 -11.18 -0.37 -5.84
N LEU A 100 -10.24 0.56 -5.76
CA LEU A 100 -8.92 0.33 -5.19
C LEU A 100 -8.95 0.73 -3.71
N PHE A 101 -9.04 -0.26 -2.83
CA PHE A 101 -9.00 -0.04 -1.38
C PHE A 101 -7.57 0.08 -0.92
N VAL A 102 -7.27 1.12 -0.14
CA VAL A 102 -5.95 1.38 0.41
C VAL A 102 -6.07 1.61 1.92
N GLN A 103 -5.18 0.99 2.69
CA GLN A 103 -5.06 1.18 4.13
C GLN A 103 -3.59 1.14 4.53
N GLY A 104 -3.25 1.94 5.53
CA GLY A 104 -1.90 2.00 6.03
C GLY A 104 -1.79 2.92 7.24
N TYR A 105 -0.56 3.34 7.50
CA TYR A 105 -0.27 4.37 8.49
C TYR A 105 0.95 5.19 8.09
N ILE A 106 0.97 6.44 8.53
CA ILE A 106 2.13 7.34 8.48
C ILE A 106 2.90 7.12 9.78
N ARG A 107 4.08 6.52 9.69
CA ARG A 107 5.01 6.41 10.80
C ARG A 107 5.80 7.70 10.91
N LYS A 108 5.66 8.36 12.05
CA LYS A 108 6.40 9.57 12.42
C LYS A 108 7.46 9.22 13.47
N ASN A 109 8.62 9.83 13.34
CA ASN A 109 9.63 9.93 14.39
C ASN A 109 9.84 11.42 14.66
N ILE A 110 9.39 11.86 15.84
CA ILE A 110 9.28 13.25 16.26
C ILE A 110 10.34 13.50 17.32
N GLU A 111 11.29 14.37 17.00
CA GLU A 111 12.27 14.89 17.94
C GLU A 111 11.82 16.26 18.45
N TYR A 112 11.77 16.43 19.77
CA TYR A 112 11.29 17.66 20.41
C TYR A 112 12.04 17.99 21.69
N ALA A 113 12.02 19.26 22.08
CA ALA A 113 12.66 19.78 23.28
C ALA A 113 11.65 19.94 24.43
N GLY A 114 12.07 19.66 25.66
CA GLY A 114 11.31 19.98 26.87
C GLY A 114 11.40 21.46 27.25
N SER A 115 10.84 21.84 28.40
CA SER A 115 10.94 23.22 28.90
C SER A 115 12.36 23.56 29.39
N GLY A 116 12.76 24.83 29.22
CA GLY A 116 14.04 25.38 29.69
C GLY A 116 15.04 25.75 28.58
N CYS A 117 16.00 26.62 28.89
CA CYS A 117 16.99 27.13 27.92
C CYS A 117 18.00 26.06 27.44
N ASN A 118 18.28 25.06 28.28
CA ASN A 118 19.16 23.93 27.99
C ASN A 118 18.42 22.63 28.35
N SER A 119 17.43 22.25 27.54
CA SER A 119 16.61 21.07 27.79
C SER A 119 17.16 19.81 27.12
N VAL A 120 16.73 18.66 27.63
CA VAL A 120 16.92 17.36 26.96
C VAL A 120 16.05 17.30 25.70
N LEU A 121 16.54 16.59 24.67
CA LEU A 121 15.76 16.21 23.49
C LEU A 121 15.07 14.86 23.73
N PHE A 122 13.82 14.78 23.34
CA PHE A 122 12.99 13.58 23.43
C PHE A 122 12.67 13.09 22.02
N ASP A 123 12.58 11.77 21.87
CA ASP A 123 12.08 11.11 20.67
C ASP A 123 10.68 10.54 20.95
N ARG A 124 9.78 10.69 19.97
CA ARG A 124 8.46 10.08 19.97
C ARG A 124 8.14 9.47 18.62
N ILE A 125 7.88 8.16 18.64
CA ILE A 125 7.34 7.44 17.51
C ILE A 125 5.82 7.46 17.57
N ALA A 126 5.17 7.86 16.48
CA ALA A 126 3.73 7.84 16.32
C ALA A 126 3.34 7.15 15.01
N ASN A 127 2.25 6.40 15.00
CA ASN A 127 1.68 5.81 13.79
C ASN A 127 0.28 6.39 13.58
N VAL A 128 0.11 7.19 12.53
CA VAL A 128 -1.17 7.83 12.20
C VAL A 128 -1.87 6.98 11.14
N PRO A 129 -2.96 6.27 11.46
CA PRO A 129 -3.62 5.36 10.51
C PRO A 129 -4.40 6.12 9.45
N PHE A 130 -4.52 5.52 8.26
CA PHE A 130 -5.40 5.99 7.20
C PHE A 130 -6.05 4.80 6.48
N SER A 131 -7.24 5.03 5.93
CA SER A 131 -7.93 4.08 5.07
C SER A 131 -8.86 4.82 4.10
N GLY A 132 -9.08 4.24 2.93
CA GLY A 132 -9.95 4.80 1.92
C GLY A 132 -10.03 3.93 0.67
N PHE A 133 -10.73 4.43 -0.33
CA PHE A 133 -10.77 3.80 -1.64
C PHE A 133 -10.77 4.84 -2.76
N ALA A 134 -10.23 4.46 -3.92
CA ALA A 134 -10.38 5.19 -5.17
C ALA A 134 -11.29 4.40 -6.12
N ASP A 135 -12.16 5.09 -6.87
CA ASP A 135 -12.96 4.47 -7.93
C ASP A 135 -12.19 4.57 -9.24
N LEU A 136 -11.86 3.43 -9.83
CA LEU A 136 -11.13 3.33 -11.10
C LEU A 136 -12.13 2.97 -12.19
N THR A 137 -12.16 3.78 -13.24
CA THR A 137 -12.95 3.60 -14.46
C THR A 137 -12.08 3.10 -15.60
N GLU A 138 -12.68 2.83 -16.76
CA GLU A 138 -11.94 2.26 -17.90
C GLU A 138 -10.82 3.18 -18.39
N THR A 139 -11.02 4.51 -18.33
CA THR A 139 -9.99 5.50 -18.67
C THR A 139 -8.83 5.53 -17.67
N ASP A 140 -9.02 4.92 -16.49
CA ASP A 140 -8.00 4.86 -15.46
C ASP A 140 -7.06 3.66 -15.61
N PHE A 141 -7.42 2.68 -16.43
CA PHE A 141 -6.60 1.51 -16.67
C PHE A 141 -5.66 1.74 -17.86
N LEU A 142 -4.37 1.52 -17.64
CA LEU A 142 -3.37 1.38 -18.70
C LEU A 142 -3.51 0.02 -19.40
N SER A 143 -3.95 -0.99 -18.65
CA SER A 143 -4.31 -2.32 -19.13
C SER A 143 -5.39 -2.90 -18.22
N LEU A 144 -6.38 -3.58 -18.80
CA LEU A 144 -7.50 -4.12 -18.03
C LEU A 144 -7.07 -5.38 -17.29
N ALA A 145 -7.51 -5.51 -16.04
CA ALA A 145 -7.32 -6.74 -15.28
C ALA A 145 -8.13 -7.86 -15.94
N ILE A 146 -7.60 -9.08 -15.95
CA ILE A 146 -8.25 -10.26 -16.49
C ILE A 146 -8.62 -11.19 -15.35
N VAL A 147 -9.89 -11.56 -15.26
CA VAL A 147 -10.39 -12.47 -14.22
C VAL A 147 -11.23 -13.55 -14.89
N ALA A 148 -10.91 -14.82 -14.61
CA ALA A 148 -11.75 -15.95 -14.97
C ALA A 148 -13.01 -15.96 -14.11
N ALA A 149 -14.16 -16.12 -14.75
CA ALA A 149 -15.43 -16.19 -14.08
C ALA A 149 -15.77 -17.63 -13.73
N SER A 150 -15.91 -17.89 -12.43
CA SER A 150 -16.60 -19.08 -11.93
C SER A 150 -18.10 -18.96 -12.20
N SER A 151 -18.77 -20.10 -12.34
CA SER A 151 -20.21 -20.17 -12.52
C SER A 151 -20.79 -21.31 -11.69
N ASP A 152 -21.81 -20.99 -10.90
CA ASP A 152 -22.69 -21.97 -10.28
C ASP A 152 -24.01 -21.93 -11.06
N THR A 153 -24.28 -22.98 -11.83
CA THR A 153 -25.52 -23.10 -12.58
C THR A 153 -26.45 -24.06 -11.85
N THR A 154 -27.57 -23.52 -11.36
CA THR A 154 -28.64 -24.30 -10.73
C THR A 154 -29.87 -24.32 -11.62
N SER A 155 -30.41 -25.50 -11.88
CA SER A 155 -31.72 -25.64 -12.55
C SER A 155 -32.81 -25.86 -11.52
N HIS A 156 -33.74 -24.91 -11.44
CA HIS A 156 -34.92 -25.00 -10.58
C HIS A 156 -36.11 -25.55 -11.38
N PHE A 157 -36.85 -26.47 -10.79
CA PHE A 157 -37.99 -27.11 -11.43
C PHE A 157 -39.30 -26.53 -10.91
N ILE A 158 -40.33 -26.44 -11.76
CA ILE A 158 -41.69 -26.08 -11.38
C ILE A 158 -42.49 -27.36 -11.12
N ASN A 159 -43.43 -27.32 -10.18
CA ASN A 159 -44.34 -28.43 -9.95
C ASN A 159 -45.31 -28.60 -11.14
N PRO A 160 -45.25 -29.71 -11.91
CA PRO A 160 -46.08 -29.88 -13.11
C PRO A 160 -47.59 -29.97 -12.80
N ASN A 161 -47.97 -30.29 -11.56
CA ASN A 161 -49.36 -30.49 -11.17
C ASN A 161 -50.05 -29.23 -10.62
N ASN A 162 -49.28 -28.19 -10.30
CA ASN A 162 -49.78 -26.98 -9.65
C ASN A 162 -49.26 -25.69 -10.31
N GLY A 163 -48.21 -25.73 -11.14
CA GLY A 163 -47.75 -24.62 -11.98
C GLY A 163 -47.18 -23.39 -11.24
N ASP A 164 -47.64 -23.14 -10.02
CA ASP A 164 -47.42 -21.92 -9.27
C ASP A 164 -46.28 -22.06 -8.25
N LEU A 165 -45.89 -23.29 -7.90
CA LEU A 165 -44.90 -23.57 -6.87
C LEU A 165 -43.60 -24.21 -7.42
N PRO A 166 -42.43 -23.62 -7.14
CA PRO A 166 -41.14 -24.25 -7.43
C PRO A 166 -40.95 -25.52 -6.57
N ARG A 167 -40.38 -26.55 -7.17
CA ARG A 167 -39.96 -27.81 -6.52
C ARG A 167 -38.64 -27.58 -5.79
N LEU A 168 -38.73 -27.14 -4.53
CA LEU A 168 -37.56 -26.92 -3.67
C LEU A 168 -36.86 -28.22 -3.22
N ASP A 169 -37.35 -29.39 -3.63
CA ASP A 169 -36.79 -30.71 -3.36
C ASP A 169 -35.97 -31.27 -4.55
N LYS A 170 -35.91 -30.56 -5.68
CA LYS A 170 -35.22 -31.03 -6.90
C LYS A 170 -34.36 -29.95 -7.52
N TYR A 171 -33.10 -30.29 -7.76
CA TYR A 171 -32.11 -29.41 -8.37
C TYR A 171 -31.16 -30.22 -9.25
N PHE A 172 -30.75 -29.63 -10.37
CA PHE A 172 -29.45 -29.97 -10.98
C PHE A 172 -28.43 -28.92 -10.56
N PHE A 173 -27.24 -29.41 -10.20
CA PHE A 173 -26.10 -28.58 -9.84
C PHE A 173 -24.97 -28.85 -10.83
N GLU A 174 -24.38 -27.78 -11.34
CA GLU A 174 -23.10 -27.80 -12.02
C GLU A 174 -22.29 -26.59 -11.55
N ASN A 175 -21.08 -26.85 -11.06
CA ASN A 175 -20.20 -25.81 -10.51
C ASN A 175 -18.89 -25.83 -11.27
N THR A 176 -18.50 -24.69 -11.83
CA THR A 176 -17.19 -24.48 -12.43
C THR A 176 -16.45 -23.40 -11.66
N VAL A 177 -15.30 -23.74 -11.08
CA VAL A 177 -14.51 -22.85 -10.23
C VAL A 177 -13.16 -22.55 -10.91
N PHE A 178 -12.85 -21.27 -11.07
CA PHE A 178 -11.53 -20.80 -11.50
C PHE A 178 -10.80 -20.10 -10.34
N TYR A 179 -9.50 -20.37 -10.21
CA TYR A 179 -8.63 -19.72 -9.23
C TYR A 179 -7.81 -18.63 -9.93
N ASN A 180 -8.05 -17.38 -9.55
CA ASN A 180 -7.42 -16.22 -10.16
C ASN A 180 -6.27 -15.69 -9.31
N GLU A 181 -5.18 -15.29 -9.95
CA GLU A 181 -4.13 -14.51 -9.31
C GLU A 181 -4.66 -13.09 -9.04
N GLN A 182 -4.64 -12.68 -7.77
CA GLN A 182 -5.17 -11.39 -7.36
C GLN A 182 -4.22 -10.26 -7.79
N PRO A 183 -4.73 -9.14 -8.34
CA PRO A 183 -3.92 -7.94 -8.53
C PRO A 183 -3.33 -7.44 -7.21
N TYR A 184 -2.07 -7.03 -7.24
CA TYR A 184 -1.35 -6.50 -6.09
C TYR A 184 -0.89 -5.07 -6.36
N CYS A 185 -0.44 -4.39 -5.32
CA CYS A 185 0.08 -3.03 -5.45
C CYS A 185 1.55 -2.93 -5.11
N GLU A 186 2.19 -1.96 -5.74
CA GLU A 186 3.53 -1.48 -5.41
C GLU A 186 3.44 -0.01 -5.00
N LEU A 187 4.04 0.34 -3.87
CA LEU A 187 4.17 1.72 -3.44
C LEU A 187 5.27 2.40 -4.26
N VAL A 188 4.95 3.50 -4.93
CA VAL A 188 5.89 4.24 -5.79
C VAL A 188 6.44 5.45 -5.07
N SER A 189 5.56 6.28 -4.50
CA SER A 189 5.96 7.49 -3.78
C SER A 189 4.91 7.92 -2.77
N ALA A 190 5.35 8.67 -1.77
CA ALA A 190 4.51 9.34 -0.78
C ALA A 190 5.01 10.78 -0.61
N GLN A 191 4.12 11.75 -0.79
CA GLN A 191 4.40 13.17 -0.61
C GLN A 191 3.46 13.73 0.47
N PHE A 192 4.02 14.48 1.42
CA PHE A 192 3.29 15.01 2.57
C PHE A 192 3.20 16.53 2.51
N PHE A 193 2.04 17.07 2.82
CA PHE A 193 1.79 18.49 3.05
C PHE A 193 1.04 18.63 4.37
N GLU A 194 1.54 19.49 5.26
CA GLU A 194 1.18 19.38 6.68
C GLU A 194 1.00 20.74 7.33
N LEU A 195 0.08 20.79 8.29
CA LEU A 195 -0.10 21.88 9.23
C LEU A 195 -0.11 21.30 10.65
N ASP A 196 0.94 21.59 11.40
CA ASP A 196 1.15 21.11 12.76
C ASP A 196 1.01 22.27 13.75
N PHE A 197 0.21 22.11 14.81
CA PHE A 197 -0.07 23.16 15.78
C PHE A 197 -0.53 22.58 17.14
N SER A 198 -0.38 23.34 18.21
CA SER A 198 -1.01 22.98 19.50
C SER A 198 -2.51 23.26 19.45
N PRO A 199 -3.40 22.37 19.94
CA PRO A 199 -4.85 22.60 19.96
C PRO A 199 -5.27 23.90 20.66
N CYS A 200 -4.54 24.26 21.72
CA CYS A 200 -4.70 25.51 22.43
C CYS A 200 -3.50 26.41 22.11
N PRO A 201 -3.72 27.70 21.81
CA PRO A 201 -2.62 28.66 21.68
C PRO A 201 -1.76 28.67 22.95
N THR A 202 -0.46 28.58 22.78
CA THR A 202 0.51 28.71 23.87
C THR A 202 1.29 30.00 23.72
N GLU A 203 1.63 30.62 24.85
CA GLU A 203 2.54 31.77 24.86
C GLU A 203 3.96 31.36 24.42
N LEU A 204 4.79 32.34 24.08
CA LEU A 204 6.16 32.09 23.66
C LEU A 204 6.94 31.35 24.78
N ASN A 205 7.55 30.21 24.43
CA ASN A 205 8.31 29.32 25.33
C ASN A 205 7.49 28.49 26.33
N GLU A 206 6.16 28.55 26.29
CA GLU A 206 5.32 27.63 27.06
C GLU A 206 5.25 26.25 26.38
N SER A 207 5.11 25.21 27.20
CA SER A 207 5.06 23.83 26.69
C SER A 207 3.64 23.39 26.34
N PHE A 208 3.52 22.48 25.37
CA PHE A 208 2.26 21.83 24.98
C PHE A 208 2.40 20.30 25.00
N GLU A 209 1.32 19.63 25.40
CA GLU A 209 1.27 18.17 25.53
C GLU A 209 0.68 17.47 24.31
N THR A 210 0.13 18.21 23.35
CA THR A 210 -0.52 17.65 22.16
C THR A 210 -0.10 18.41 20.93
N LEU A 211 0.41 17.69 19.94
CA LEU A 211 0.64 18.19 18.59
C LEU A 211 -0.53 17.74 17.71
N ARG A 212 -1.38 18.68 17.30
CA ARG A 212 -2.43 18.44 16.32
C ARG A 212 -1.88 18.66 14.92
N GLU A 213 -2.12 17.70 14.06
CA GLU A 213 -1.58 17.67 12.72
C GLU A 213 -2.72 17.50 11.72
N LYS A 214 -2.73 18.30 10.66
CA LYS A 214 -3.56 18.10 9.48
C LYS A 214 -2.62 17.76 8.32
N ILE A 215 -2.74 16.54 7.80
CA ILE A 215 -1.84 15.97 6.80
C ILE A 215 -2.64 15.73 5.52
N VAL A 216 -2.11 16.23 4.40
CA VAL A 216 -2.48 15.82 3.05
C VAL A 216 -1.35 14.94 2.53
N LEU A 217 -1.65 13.67 2.31
CA LEU A 217 -0.74 12.67 1.75
C LEU A 217 -1.14 12.39 0.31
N ASP A 218 -0.27 12.72 -0.63
CA ASP A 218 -0.35 12.26 -2.02
C ASP A 218 0.43 10.95 -2.13
N LEU A 219 -0.31 9.84 -2.23
CA LEU A 219 0.23 8.48 -2.26
C LEU A 219 0.15 7.90 -3.68
N THR A 220 1.29 7.67 -4.31
CA THR A 220 1.34 7.05 -5.64
C THR A 220 1.56 5.55 -5.53
N VAL A 221 0.63 4.77 -6.10
CA VAL A 221 0.69 3.31 -6.16
C VAL A 221 0.55 2.82 -7.59
N LYS A 222 1.27 1.74 -7.91
CA LYS A 222 1.02 0.92 -9.10
C LYS A 222 0.16 -0.26 -8.71
N VAL A 223 -0.81 -0.59 -9.55
CA VAL A 223 -1.60 -1.81 -9.47
C VAL A 223 -1.15 -2.73 -10.59
N LEU A 224 -0.74 -3.95 -10.24
CA LEU A 224 -0.22 -4.93 -11.19
C LEU A 224 -0.99 -6.23 -11.12
N GLN A 225 -0.98 -6.96 -12.23
CA GLN A 225 -1.44 -8.33 -12.29
C GLN A 225 -0.46 -9.14 -13.15
N VAL A 226 -0.08 -10.33 -12.69
CA VAL A 226 0.69 -11.25 -13.52
C VAL A 226 -0.23 -11.81 -14.61
N GLN A 227 0.12 -11.59 -15.86
CA GLN A 227 -0.67 -12.03 -17.02
C GLN A 227 0.20 -12.87 -17.95
N GLN A 228 -0.45 -13.80 -18.65
CA GLN A 228 0.18 -14.60 -19.68
C GLN A 228 0.20 -13.83 -21.00
N VAL A 229 1.38 -13.64 -21.57
CA VAL A 229 1.57 -12.92 -22.84
C VAL A 229 2.45 -13.74 -23.78
N ARG A 230 2.30 -13.48 -25.07
CA ARG A 230 3.23 -13.95 -26.11
C ARG A 230 4.14 -12.80 -26.47
N VAL A 231 5.46 -13.05 -26.45
CA VAL A 231 6.52 -12.07 -26.74
C VAL A 231 7.10 -12.33 -28.12
#